data_AF-A0A2H1KEM4-F1
#
_entry.id   AF-A0A2H1KEM4-F1
#
_cell.length_a   1.000
_cell.length_b   1.000
_cell.length_c   1.000
_cell.angle_alpha   90.00
_cell.angle_beta   90.00
_cell.angle_gamma   90.00
#
_symmetry.space_group_name_H-M   'P 1'
#
loop_
_entity.id
_entity.type
_entity.pdbx_description
1 polymer ?
#
loop_
_entity_poly.entity_id
_entity_poly.type
_entity_poly.pdbx_seq_one_letter_code
_entity_poly.pdbx_strand_id
1 'polypeptide(L)'
;MCNDEAVSILFRDPLLDSAREAAVIATHRMAAWADELSPISVSSKDGKNDLVTEADAEIEALVRHHLRLLRPEDAVVGEEGSEALSLADHPAGDEIQSILTHAARTAQSAAPDGDPDTVEWHIDPIDGTVNFVRGIEHYCFSAGARLQSAGPGSPDVGWVAGLVAAPLLDRVWFARAGAAWVAPLSALTDPSTPVRPLTGSSAPTTGRVVATGFGYAADRRAQQHAALGRVMTRFDDIRRCGSAAIDLCMAAEGRVNAYYERGLGVYDFAGGAYIAECAGRFVHRRADAFLREDTGASIAVPAAAVPGAAAAPGAEPDDAEAPAGPPSAGGSGGDEHMRGPAAELTVVADTRERFEFLLAHG
;
A
#
# COMPACT_ATOMS: atom_id res chain seq x y z
N MET A 1 15.53 0.26 20.34
CA MET A 1 16.19 1.38 19.63
C MET A 1 15.76 2.67 20.30
N CYS A 2 16.70 3.59 20.54
CA CYS A 2 16.39 4.93 21.08
C CYS A 2 15.73 5.80 20.00
N ASN A 3 15.00 6.85 20.38
CA ASN A 3 14.41 7.83 19.44
C ASN A 3 15.46 8.39 18.45
N ASP A 4 16.65 8.71 18.96
CA ASP A 4 17.75 9.29 18.17
C ASP A 4 18.27 8.34 17.08
N GLU A 5 18.21 7.03 17.32
CA GLU A 5 18.65 6.00 16.38
C GLU A 5 17.68 5.86 15.20
N ALA A 6 16.38 5.92 15.48
CA ALA A 6 15.33 5.84 14.46
C ALA A 6 15.29 7.08 13.56
N VAL A 7 15.42 8.27 14.16
CA VAL A 7 15.58 9.53 13.42
C VAL A 7 16.85 9.47 12.55
N SER A 8 17.97 9.04 13.13
CA SER A 8 19.22 8.91 12.39
C SER A 8 19.07 7.98 11.18
N ILE A 9 18.34 6.87 11.33
CA ILE A 9 18.08 5.94 10.23
C ILE A 9 17.26 6.62 9.11
N LEU A 10 16.19 7.34 9.43
CA LEU A 10 15.35 8.01 8.43
C LEU A 10 16.11 9.03 7.56
N PHE A 11 17.16 9.66 8.10
CA PHE A 11 17.94 10.71 7.42
C PHE A 11 19.31 10.26 6.89
N ARG A 12 19.80 9.07 7.28
CA ARG A 12 21.16 8.63 6.95
C ARG A 12 21.22 7.25 6.30
N ASP A 13 20.20 6.41 6.46
CA ASP A 13 20.13 5.17 5.69
C ASP A 13 19.85 5.54 4.21
N PRO A 14 20.68 5.10 3.25
CA PRO A 14 20.58 5.58 1.86
C PRO A 14 19.23 5.29 1.19
N LEU A 15 18.57 4.18 1.56
CA LEU A 15 17.25 3.84 1.03
C LEU A 15 16.18 4.69 1.70
N LEU A 16 16.16 4.75 3.03
CA LEU A 16 15.14 5.56 3.72
C LEU A 16 15.27 7.05 3.47
N ASP A 17 16.49 7.58 3.33
CA ASP A 17 16.68 9.00 2.99
C ASP A 17 16.15 9.28 1.58
N SER A 18 16.42 8.39 0.60
CA SER A 18 15.86 8.50 -0.76
C SER A 18 14.32 8.44 -0.75
N ALA A 19 13.74 7.50 0.00
CA ALA A 19 12.28 7.38 0.15
C ALA A 19 11.66 8.58 0.88
N ARG A 20 12.36 9.14 1.86
CA ARG A 20 11.96 10.35 2.61
C ARG A 20 11.90 11.55 1.68
N GLU A 21 12.92 11.76 0.85
CA GLU A 21 12.93 12.87 -0.10
C GLU A 21 11.83 12.72 -1.15
N ALA A 22 11.61 11.50 -1.66
CA ALA A 22 10.47 11.21 -2.52
C ALA A 22 9.12 11.54 -1.84
N ALA A 23 8.95 11.21 -0.56
CA ALA A 23 7.75 11.54 0.19
C ALA A 23 7.57 13.04 0.42
N VAL A 24 8.65 13.81 0.61
CA VAL A 24 8.59 15.28 0.67
C VAL A 24 8.06 15.85 -0.64
N ILE A 25 8.59 15.37 -1.78
CA ILE A 25 8.13 15.78 -3.12
C ILE A 25 6.63 15.46 -3.26
N ALA A 26 6.25 14.20 -3.02
CA ALA A 26 4.89 13.74 -3.23
C ALA A 26 3.87 14.49 -2.34
N THR A 27 4.15 14.60 -1.05
CA THR A 27 3.21 15.24 -0.11
C THR A 27 3.10 16.75 -0.31
N HIS A 28 4.17 17.43 -0.74
CA HIS A 28 4.11 18.84 -1.14
C HIS A 28 3.20 19.04 -2.35
N ARG A 29 3.36 18.20 -3.38
CA ARG A 29 2.54 18.27 -4.58
C ARG A 29 1.09 17.86 -4.33
N MET A 30 0.82 16.83 -3.52
CA MET A 30 -0.53 16.49 -3.09
C MET A 30 -1.25 17.67 -2.44
N ALA A 31 -0.56 18.46 -1.59
CA ALA A 31 -1.16 19.62 -0.95
C ALA A 31 -1.55 20.68 -1.99
N ALA A 32 -0.68 20.97 -2.96
CA ALA A 32 -0.98 21.91 -4.04
C ALA A 32 -2.17 21.43 -4.90
N TRP A 33 -2.19 20.16 -5.29
CA TRP A 33 -3.29 19.59 -6.07
C TRP A 33 -4.61 19.53 -5.28
N ALA A 34 -4.57 19.27 -3.98
CA ALA A 34 -5.76 19.31 -3.13
C ALA A 34 -6.38 20.73 -3.09
N ASP A 35 -5.54 21.77 -3.01
CA ASP A 35 -5.98 23.16 -3.08
C ASP A 35 -6.58 23.52 -4.46
N GLU A 36 -6.09 22.92 -5.54
CA GLU A 36 -6.62 23.10 -6.90
C GLU A 36 -7.91 22.31 -7.16
N LEU A 37 -8.11 21.17 -6.49
CA LEU A 37 -9.30 20.33 -6.60
C LEU A 37 -10.47 20.82 -5.74
N SER A 38 -10.18 21.51 -4.63
CA SER A 38 -11.17 22.06 -3.69
C SER A 38 -12.22 23.01 -4.33
N PRO A 39 -11.86 23.92 -5.26
CA PRO A 39 -12.79 24.81 -5.96
C PRO A 39 -13.68 24.10 -6.99
N ILE A 40 -13.32 22.92 -7.50
CA ILE A 40 -13.92 22.27 -8.68
C ILE A 40 -15.23 21.51 -8.31
N SER A 41 -15.86 21.83 -7.19
CA SER A 41 -17.04 21.14 -6.66
C SER A 41 -18.31 21.21 -7.52
N VAL A 42 -18.35 21.91 -8.67
CA VAL A 42 -19.62 22.19 -9.39
C VAL A 42 -19.68 21.82 -10.88
N SER A 43 -18.62 21.38 -11.57
CA SER A 43 -18.75 21.07 -13.02
C SER A 43 -18.06 19.78 -13.49
N SER A 44 -18.91 18.81 -13.84
CA SER A 44 -18.64 17.53 -14.52
C SER A 44 -17.86 16.48 -13.71
N LYS A 45 -18.34 15.23 -13.79
CA LYS A 45 -17.68 14.05 -13.23
C LYS A 45 -16.43 13.65 -14.04
N ASP A 46 -16.34 14.10 -15.28
CA ASP A 46 -15.27 13.73 -16.21
C ASP A 46 -13.98 14.51 -15.88
N GLY A 47 -14.06 15.82 -15.67
CA GLY A 47 -12.86 16.64 -15.40
C GLY A 47 -12.15 16.36 -14.07
N LYS A 48 -12.85 15.87 -13.04
CA LYS A 48 -12.19 15.52 -11.75
C LYS A 48 -11.36 14.25 -11.82
N ASN A 49 -11.76 13.30 -12.67
CA ASN A 49 -11.00 12.06 -12.86
C ASN A 49 -9.76 12.34 -13.71
N ASP A 50 -9.86 13.22 -14.72
CA ASP A 50 -8.70 13.63 -15.51
C ASP A 50 -7.64 14.33 -14.65
N LEU A 51 -8.06 15.23 -13.75
CA LEU A 51 -7.13 15.97 -12.88
C LEU A 51 -6.42 15.09 -11.84
N VAL A 52 -7.05 14.00 -11.36
CA VAL A 52 -6.33 13.08 -10.44
C VAL A 52 -5.30 12.25 -11.19
N THR A 53 -5.62 11.81 -12.41
CA THR A 53 -4.62 11.17 -13.28
C THR A 53 -3.46 12.12 -13.59
N GLU A 54 -3.73 13.42 -13.79
CA GLU A 54 -2.67 14.43 -13.94
C GLU A 54 -1.83 14.58 -12.65
N ALA A 55 -2.48 14.63 -11.48
CA ALA A 55 -1.79 14.72 -10.19
C ALA A 55 -0.90 13.51 -9.92
N ASP A 56 -1.42 12.29 -10.08
CA ASP A 56 -0.66 11.05 -9.96
C ASP A 56 0.53 11.01 -10.93
N ALA A 57 0.29 11.33 -12.20
CA ALA A 57 1.33 11.30 -13.22
C ALA A 57 2.44 12.33 -12.96
N GLU A 58 2.10 13.56 -12.54
CA GLU A 58 3.06 14.60 -12.19
C GLU A 58 3.92 14.19 -11.00
N ILE A 59 3.28 13.71 -9.92
CA ILE A 59 3.99 13.29 -8.71
C ILE A 59 4.92 12.14 -9.02
N GLU A 60 4.46 11.13 -9.77
CA GLU A 60 5.29 10.01 -10.18
C GLU A 60 6.50 10.49 -10.98
N ALA A 61 6.30 11.37 -11.96
CA ALA A 61 7.35 11.88 -12.82
C ALA A 61 8.47 12.57 -12.02
N LEU A 62 8.10 13.42 -11.05
CA LEU A 62 9.03 14.12 -10.18
C LEU A 62 9.78 13.16 -9.24
N VAL A 63 9.05 12.26 -8.57
CA VAL A 63 9.65 11.26 -7.66
C VAL A 63 10.60 10.34 -8.42
N ARG A 64 10.19 9.86 -9.60
CA ARG A 64 11.00 9.00 -10.47
C ARG A 64 12.30 9.69 -10.89
N HIS A 65 12.24 10.96 -11.28
CA HIS A 65 13.45 11.71 -11.62
C HIS A 65 14.37 11.83 -10.41
N HIS A 66 13.81 12.21 -9.25
CA HIS A 66 14.58 12.42 -8.03
C HIS A 66 15.29 11.14 -7.55
N LEU A 67 14.58 10.01 -7.53
CA LEU A 67 15.17 8.71 -7.18
C LEU A 67 16.30 8.33 -8.16
N ARG A 68 16.15 8.58 -9.47
CA ARG A 68 17.20 8.33 -10.46
C ARG A 68 18.43 9.23 -10.29
N LEU A 69 18.25 10.46 -9.79
CA LEU A 69 19.37 11.34 -9.47
C LEU A 69 20.15 10.83 -8.25
N LEU A 70 19.45 10.41 -7.20
CA LEU A 70 20.06 9.92 -5.96
C LEU A 70 20.67 8.52 -6.13
N ARG A 71 19.99 7.66 -6.89
CA ARG A 71 20.33 6.24 -7.05
C ARG A 71 20.21 5.81 -8.52
N PRO A 72 21.19 6.18 -9.38
CA PRO A 72 21.12 5.94 -10.83
C PRO A 72 21.04 4.48 -11.26
N GLU A 73 21.54 3.56 -10.42
CA GLU A 73 21.55 2.11 -10.69
C GLU A 73 20.26 1.41 -10.26
N ASP A 74 19.38 2.11 -9.54
CA ASP A 74 18.10 1.56 -9.11
C ASP A 74 17.07 1.60 -10.23
N ALA A 75 16.17 0.63 -10.22
CA ALA A 75 14.99 0.62 -11.06
C ALA A 75 13.83 1.32 -10.33
N VAL A 76 12.91 1.92 -11.08
CA VAL A 76 11.70 2.53 -10.52
C VAL A 76 10.50 2.02 -11.30
N VAL A 77 9.56 1.42 -10.59
CA VAL A 77 8.26 0.94 -11.07
C VAL A 77 7.20 1.76 -10.34
N GLY A 78 6.39 2.49 -11.10
CA GLY A 78 5.29 3.29 -10.58
C GLY A 78 3.95 2.81 -11.16
N GLU A 79 2.85 3.24 -10.55
CA GLU A 79 1.50 2.93 -11.00
C GLU A 79 1.21 3.47 -12.41
N GLU A 80 1.54 4.74 -12.67
CA GLU A 80 1.23 5.47 -13.90
C GLU A 80 2.25 5.17 -15.02
N GLY A 81 3.50 4.89 -14.65
CA GLY A 81 4.58 4.67 -15.61
C GLY A 81 5.04 5.94 -16.32
N SER A 82 4.85 7.10 -15.69
CA SER A 82 5.16 8.43 -16.25
C SER A 82 6.63 8.61 -16.61
N GLU A 83 6.91 9.39 -17.66
CA GLU A 83 8.26 9.82 -17.96
C GLU A 83 8.80 10.74 -16.85
N ALA A 84 10.09 10.63 -16.55
CA ALA A 84 10.71 11.37 -15.46
C ALA A 84 10.77 12.88 -15.76
N LEU A 85 10.34 13.70 -14.82
CA LEU A 85 10.33 15.17 -14.90
C LEU A 85 11.29 15.76 -13.86
N SER A 86 12.19 16.65 -14.26
CA SER A 86 13.11 17.27 -13.31
C SER A 86 12.40 18.29 -12.43
N LEU A 87 12.77 18.32 -11.13
CA LEU A 87 12.37 19.42 -10.25
C LEU A 87 12.83 20.77 -10.82
N ALA A 88 14.01 20.86 -11.45
CA ALA A 88 14.50 22.10 -12.05
C ALA A 88 13.61 22.63 -13.18
N ASP A 89 12.85 21.76 -13.83
CA ASP A 89 11.94 22.11 -14.92
C ASP A 89 10.48 22.32 -14.45
N HIS A 90 10.23 22.14 -13.14
CA HIS A 90 8.90 22.20 -12.55
C HIS A 90 8.71 23.51 -11.74
N PRO A 91 7.55 24.19 -11.81
CA PRO A 91 7.32 25.45 -11.11
C PRO A 91 7.52 25.39 -9.57
N ALA A 92 7.23 24.25 -8.95
CA ALA A 92 7.45 24.01 -7.52
C ALA A 92 8.88 23.58 -7.15
N GLY A 93 9.78 23.43 -8.13
CA GLY A 93 11.11 22.84 -7.98
C GLY A 93 11.99 23.54 -6.97
N ASP A 94 12.13 24.86 -7.08
CA ASP A 94 12.99 25.66 -6.19
C ASP A 94 12.54 25.57 -4.72
N GLU A 95 11.22 25.57 -4.49
CA GLU A 95 10.65 25.46 -3.15
C GLU A 95 10.95 24.08 -2.54
N ILE A 96 10.65 23.01 -3.28
CA ILE A 96 10.89 21.64 -2.85
C ILE A 96 12.38 21.40 -2.60
N GLN A 97 13.25 21.84 -3.51
CA GLN A 97 14.70 21.72 -3.36
C GLN A 97 15.20 22.46 -2.12
N SER A 98 14.65 23.63 -1.81
CA SER A 98 14.97 24.37 -0.58
C SER A 98 14.59 23.59 0.68
N ILE A 99 13.40 22.97 0.70
CA ILE A 99 12.93 22.12 1.81
C ILE A 99 13.89 20.95 2.01
N LEU A 100 14.20 20.20 0.95
CA LEU A 100 15.12 19.06 1.00
C LEU A 100 16.51 19.46 1.51
N THR A 101 17.06 20.54 0.96
CA THR A 101 18.39 21.04 1.37
C THR A 101 18.40 21.52 2.82
N HIS A 102 17.31 22.15 3.28
CA HIS A 102 17.18 22.54 4.70
C HIS A 102 17.13 21.31 5.61
N ALA A 103 16.30 20.33 5.28
CA ALA A 103 16.18 19.09 6.05
C ALA A 103 17.53 18.35 6.18
N ALA A 104 18.25 18.18 5.08
CA ALA A 104 19.56 17.53 5.05
C ALA A 104 20.60 18.25 5.93
N ARG A 105 20.63 19.60 5.89
CA ARG A 105 21.52 20.41 6.74
C ARG A 105 21.18 20.28 8.22
N THR A 106 19.90 20.34 8.57
CA THR A 106 19.43 20.23 9.96
C THR A 106 19.73 18.85 10.54
N ALA A 107 19.63 17.80 9.72
CA ALA A 107 19.97 16.43 10.10
C ALA A 107 21.49 16.18 10.22
N GLN A 108 22.32 17.16 9.83
CA GLN A 108 23.76 17.01 9.63
C GLN A 108 24.07 15.73 8.83
N SER A 109 23.22 15.45 7.83
CA SER A 109 23.35 14.27 6.99
C SER A 109 24.51 14.51 6.03
N ALA A 110 25.47 13.58 6.02
CA ALA A 110 26.44 13.51 4.92
C ALA A 110 25.74 12.86 3.72
N ALA A 111 26.28 13.04 2.51
CA ALA A 111 25.82 12.24 1.39
C ALA A 111 25.84 10.76 1.80
N PRO A 112 24.76 10.00 1.60
CA PRO A 112 24.69 8.61 2.04
C PRO A 112 25.94 7.86 1.57
N ASP A 113 26.66 7.24 2.49
CA ASP A 113 27.72 6.30 2.10
C ASP A 113 27.07 5.24 1.22
N GLY A 114 27.62 5.03 0.02
CA GLY A 114 26.95 4.26 -1.02
C GLY A 114 26.45 2.92 -0.51
N ASP A 115 25.12 2.73 -0.52
CA ASP A 115 24.52 1.42 -0.32
C ASP A 115 24.81 0.59 -1.59
N PRO A 116 25.63 -0.48 -1.50
CA PRO A 116 25.97 -1.30 -2.64
C PRO A 116 24.77 -2.08 -3.18
N ASP A 117 23.68 -2.17 -2.42
CA ASP A 117 22.48 -2.87 -2.85
C ASP A 117 21.73 -2.05 -3.91
N THR A 118 21.58 -2.61 -5.11
CA THR A 118 20.69 -2.07 -6.13
C THR A 118 19.28 -2.57 -5.90
N VAL A 119 18.32 -1.64 -5.93
CA VAL A 119 16.92 -1.94 -5.65
C VAL A 119 16.00 -1.61 -6.83
N GLU A 120 14.83 -2.22 -6.83
CA GLU A 120 13.65 -1.81 -7.59
C GLU A 120 12.70 -1.11 -6.62
N TRP A 121 12.49 0.18 -6.85
CA TRP A 121 11.50 0.98 -6.15
C TRP A 121 10.12 0.70 -6.72
N HIS A 122 9.16 0.37 -5.88
CA HIS A 122 7.75 0.29 -6.21
C HIS A 122 7.04 1.46 -5.52
N ILE A 123 6.54 2.41 -6.31
CA ILE A 123 5.94 3.64 -5.81
C ILE A 123 4.48 3.76 -6.23
N ASP A 124 3.65 4.19 -5.30
CA ASP A 124 2.28 4.67 -5.55
C ASP A 124 2.27 6.17 -5.23
N PRO A 125 2.12 7.05 -6.23
CA PRO A 125 2.13 8.49 -6.04
C PRO A 125 1.00 8.94 -5.12
N ILE A 126 -0.23 8.41 -5.29
CA ILE A 126 -1.42 8.72 -4.49
C ILE A 126 -2.27 7.45 -4.28
N ASP A 127 -1.90 6.62 -3.30
CA ASP A 127 -2.76 5.50 -2.89
C ASP A 127 -4.03 6.05 -2.26
N GLY A 128 -5.18 5.69 -2.82
CA GLY A 128 -6.47 6.25 -2.46
C GLY A 128 -6.88 7.49 -3.28
N THR A 129 -6.54 7.53 -4.57
CA THR A 129 -6.97 8.56 -5.55
C THR A 129 -8.45 9.00 -5.42
N VAL A 130 -9.38 8.06 -5.22
CA VAL A 130 -10.81 8.39 -5.01
C VAL A 130 -11.04 9.19 -3.73
N ASN A 131 -10.30 8.91 -2.67
CA ASN A 131 -10.35 9.66 -1.42
C ASN A 131 -9.74 11.05 -1.62
N PHE A 132 -8.60 11.14 -2.30
CA PHE A 132 -7.94 12.40 -2.65
C PHE A 132 -8.89 13.38 -3.36
N VAL A 133 -9.53 12.94 -4.45
CA VAL A 133 -10.51 13.75 -5.22
C VAL A 133 -11.72 14.20 -4.40
N ARG A 134 -12.08 13.41 -3.38
CA ARG A 134 -13.23 13.67 -2.51
C ARG A 134 -12.88 14.45 -1.25
N GLY A 135 -11.61 14.75 -1.02
CA GLY A 135 -11.13 15.37 0.22
C GLY A 135 -11.33 14.47 1.45
N ILE A 136 -11.34 13.15 1.27
CA ILE A 136 -11.35 12.18 2.37
C ILE A 136 -9.89 11.95 2.78
N GLU A 137 -9.60 11.99 4.07
CA GLU A 137 -8.24 12.14 4.61
C GLU A 137 -7.35 10.89 4.45
N HIS A 138 -7.90 9.78 3.97
CA HIS A 138 -7.22 8.48 3.86
C HIS A 138 -6.61 8.30 2.46
N TYR A 139 -5.59 9.09 2.15
CA TYR A 139 -4.70 8.87 1.00
C TYR A 139 -3.24 9.11 1.42
N CYS A 140 -2.31 8.53 0.68
CA CYS A 140 -0.89 8.63 1.00
C CYS A 140 0.01 8.46 -0.23
N PHE A 141 1.28 8.81 -0.04
CA PHE A 141 2.37 8.34 -0.89
C PHE A 141 2.90 7.02 -0.32
N SER A 142 3.17 6.03 -1.16
CA SER A 142 3.76 4.75 -0.76
C SER A 142 5.02 4.46 -1.58
N ALA A 143 6.07 3.97 -0.91
CA ALA A 143 7.29 3.50 -1.54
C ALA A 143 7.79 2.23 -0.83
N GLY A 144 8.10 1.19 -1.60
CA GLY A 144 8.83 0.01 -1.11
C GLY A 144 10.03 -0.29 -2.00
N ALA A 145 11.14 -0.69 -1.40
CA ALA A 145 12.37 -1.06 -2.11
C ALA A 145 12.61 -2.56 -2.01
N ARG A 146 12.79 -3.21 -3.15
CA ARG A 146 13.12 -4.64 -3.27
C ARG A 146 14.48 -4.81 -3.92
N LEU A 147 15.34 -5.68 -3.39
CA LEU A 147 16.62 -5.99 -4.01
C LEU A 147 16.43 -6.51 -5.44
N GLN A 148 17.13 -5.93 -6.41
CA GLN A 148 17.11 -6.42 -7.80
C GLN A 148 17.64 -7.86 -7.89
N SER A 149 18.57 -8.22 -7.01
CA SER A 149 19.16 -9.57 -6.93
C SER A 149 18.16 -10.65 -6.51
N ALA A 150 17.01 -10.28 -5.91
CA ALA A 150 15.92 -11.22 -5.64
C ALA A 150 15.24 -11.72 -6.92
N GLY A 151 15.42 -11.01 -8.04
CA GLY A 151 14.83 -11.30 -9.34
C GLY A 151 13.29 -11.28 -9.31
N PRO A 152 12.63 -11.74 -10.39
CA PRO A 152 11.18 -11.86 -10.46
C PRO A 152 10.62 -13.04 -9.65
N GLY A 153 11.42 -13.60 -8.71
CA GLY A 153 11.03 -14.72 -7.85
C GLY A 153 9.95 -14.33 -6.85
N SER A 154 9.73 -15.19 -5.83
CA SER A 154 8.62 -15.04 -4.88
C SER A 154 8.42 -13.58 -4.40
N PRO A 155 7.21 -13.03 -4.49
CA PRO A 155 6.91 -11.65 -4.08
C PRO A 155 7.13 -11.42 -2.57
N ASP A 156 7.23 -12.51 -1.79
CA ASP A 156 7.39 -12.49 -0.34
C ASP A 156 8.84 -12.22 0.11
N VAL A 157 9.81 -12.13 -0.80
CA VAL A 157 11.22 -11.99 -0.44
C VAL A 157 11.92 -10.83 -1.14
N GLY A 158 12.97 -10.33 -0.50
CA GLY A 158 13.87 -9.31 -1.05
C GLY A 158 13.51 -7.86 -0.72
N TRP A 159 12.43 -7.62 0.02
CA TRP A 159 12.07 -6.27 0.50
C TRP A 159 13.03 -5.80 1.59
N VAL A 160 13.53 -4.57 1.47
CA VAL A 160 14.61 -4.05 2.32
C VAL A 160 14.35 -2.67 2.91
N ALA A 161 13.40 -1.91 2.35
CA ALA A 161 12.93 -0.65 2.90
C ALA A 161 11.48 -0.39 2.51
N GLY A 162 10.76 0.39 3.33
CA GLY A 162 9.41 0.83 3.02
C GLY A 162 9.10 2.15 3.72
N LEU A 163 8.34 3.03 3.07
CA LEU A 163 7.86 4.28 3.61
C LEU A 163 6.46 4.58 3.08
N VAL A 164 5.56 5.02 3.96
CA VAL A 164 4.21 5.48 3.63
C VAL A 164 3.98 6.82 4.31
N ALA A 165 3.57 7.85 3.57
CA ALA A 165 3.34 9.20 4.08
C ALA A 165 1.90 9.66 3.80
N ALA A 166 1.09 9.77 4.85
CA ALA A 166 -0.32 10.20 4.77
C ALA A 166 -0.45 11.64 5.28
N PRO A 167 -0.54 12.65 4.39
CA PRO A 167 -0.43 14.05 4.80
C PRO A 167 -1.58 14.51 5.68
N LEU A 168 -2.83 14.17 5.35
CA LEU A 168 -3.99 14.61 6.13
C LEU A 168 -4.20 13.82 7.43
N LEU A 169 -3.53 12.67 7.59
CA LEU A 169 -3.48 11.95 8.86
C LEU A 169 -2.34 12.40 9.77
N ASP A 170 -1.46 13.30 9.28
CA ASP A 170 -0.21 13.69 9.95
C ASP A 170 0.60 12.46 10.40
N ARG A 171 0.87 11.57 9.44
CA ARG A 171 1.60 10.32 9.70
C ARG A 171 2.59 10.00 8.60
N VAL A 172 3.79 9.60 9.00
CA VAL A 172 4.72 8.83 8.20
C VAL A 172 5.02 7.52 8.91
N TRP A 173 4.92 6.41 8.19
CA TRP A 173 5.38 5.10 8.62
C TRP A 173 6.58 4.71 7.78
N PHE A 174 7.56 4.06 8.39
CA PHE A 174 8.73 3.59 7.65
C PHE A 174 9.35 2.37 8.31
N ALA A 175 10.10 1.60 7.53
CA ALA A 175 10.75 0.39 7.99
C ALA A 175 12.06 0.13 7.28
N ARG A 176 13.02 -0.43 8.02
CA ARG A 176 14.36 -0.80 7.55
C ARG A 176 14.96 -1.82 8.52
N ALA A 177 15.70 -2.78 7.96
CA ALA A 177 16.48 -3.76 8.73
C ALA A 177 15.66 -4.53 9.79
N GLY A 178 14.42 -4.89 9.45
CA GLY A 178 13.54 -5.66 10.34
C GLY A 178 12.89 -4.86 11.47
N ALA A 179 13.00 -3.54 11.47
CA ALA A 179 12.33 -2.65 12.41
C ALA A 179 11.42 -1.65 11.67
N ALA A 180 10.34 -1.24 12.31
CA ALA A 180 9.36 -0.31 11.78
C ALA A 180 9.04 0.81 12.78
N TRP A 181 8.66 1.97 12.27
CA TRP A 181 8.38 3.17 13.04
C TRP A 181 7.21 3.97 12.48
N VAL A 182 6.70 4.87 13.30
CA VAL A 182 5.71 5.88 12.92
C VAL A 182 6.08 7.23 13.55
N ALA A 183 5.85 8.32 12.82
CA ALA A 183 6.07 9.68 13.28
C ALA A 183 5.02 10.65 12.68
N PRO A 184 4.89 11.87 13.21
CA PRO A 184 4.22 12.97 12.51
C PRO A 184 4.85 13.26 11.15
N LEU A 185 4.09 13.87 10.23
CA LEU A 185 4.57 14.16 8.87
C LEU A 185 5.79 15.08 8.88
N SER A 186 5.90 15.97 9.88
CA SER A 186 7.05 16.86 10.06
C SER A 186 8.39 16.13 10.17
N ALA A 187 8.40 14.84 10.54
CA ALA A 187 9.63 14.03 10.60
C ALA A 187 10.32 13.89 9.23
N LEU A 188 9.62 14.09 8.12
CA LEU A 188 10.21 14.09 6.78
C LEU A 188 11.22 15.24 6.56
N THR A 189 11.08 16.33 7.32
CA THR A 189 11.85 17.57 7.14
C THR A 189 12.54 18.08 8.40
N ASP A 190 12.05 17.67 9.57
CA ASP A 190 12.57 18.08 10.87
C ASP A 190 13.08 16.86 11.67
N PRO A 191 14.41 16.66 11.76
CA PRO A 191 15.01 15.55 12.49
C PRO A 191 14.82 15.66 14.01
N SER A 192 14.31 16.77 14.55
CA SER A 192 13.94 16.84 15.96
C SER A 192 12.57 16.21 16.26
N THR A 193 11.80 15.87 15.22
CA THR A 193 10.48 15.25 15.37
C THR A 193 10.61 13.86 16.03
N PRO A 194 9.88 13.58 17.12
CA PRO A 194 9.90 12.26 17.76
C PRO A 194 9.37 11.15 16.86
N VAL A 195 10.04 10.01 16.89
CA VAL A 195 9.72 8.79 16.16
C VAL A 195 9.39 7.68 17.16
N ARG A 196 8.30 6.94 16.91
CA ARG A 196 7.86 5.83 17.77
C ARG A 196 8.06 4.49 17.06
N PRO A 197 8.71 3.48 17.68
CA PRO A 197 8.78 2.15 17.12
C PRO A 197 7.40 1.46 17.09
N LEU A 198 7.20 0.61 16.09
CA LEU A 198 6.05 -0.27 15.95
C LEU A 198 6.44 -1.69 16.39
N THR A 199 5.53 -2.34 17.10
CA THR A 199 5.71 -3.73 17.55
C THR A 199 4.65 -4.66 16.98
N GLY A 200 3.75 -4.13 16.15
CA GLY A 200 2.60 -4.89 15.66
C GLY A 200 1.69 -5.36 16.79
N SER A 201 1.87 -4.90 18.03
CA SER A 201 1.03 -5.35 19.12
C SER A 201 -0.22 -4.50 19.18
N SER A 202 -1.39 -5.11 19.08
CA SER A 202 -2.60 -4.42 19.48
C SER A 202 -2.64 -4.37 21.01
N ALA A 203 -3.12 -3.27 21.59
CA ALA A 203 -3.54 -3.32 22.98
C ALA A 203 -4.57 -4.46 23.13
N PRO A 204 -4.65 -5.17 24.26
CA PRO A 204 -5.66 -6.20 24.46
C PRO A 204 -7.06 -5.56 24.41
N THR A 205 -7.66 -5.55 23.22
CA THR A 205 -9.02 -5.06 22.98
C THR A 205 -9.97 -6.24 22.97
N THR A 206 -11.21 -6.01 23.43
CA THR A 206 -12.26 -7.04 23.41
C THR A 206 -12.84 -7.26 22.02
N GLY A 207 -12.62 -6.34 21.07
CA GLY A 207 -13.10 -6.44 19.69
C GLY A 207 -11.96 -6.63 18.68
N ARG A 208 -12.22 -7.48 17.68
CA ARG A 208 -11.36 -7.77 16.52
C ARG A 208 -11.86 -7.00 15.30
N VAL A 209 -11.02 -6.16 14.74
CA VAL A 209 -11.31 -5.34 13.55
C VAL A 209 -10.48 -5.82 12.37
N VAL A 210 -11.10 -5.97 11.21
CA VAL A 210 -10.40 -6.25 9.94
C VAL A 210 -10.52 -5.07 8.99
N ALA A 211 -9.40 -4.63 8.41
CA ALA A 211 -9.37 -3.71 7.29
C ALA A 211 -9.45 -4.46 5.95
N THR A 212 -10.04 -3.84 4.94
CA THR A 212 -10.12 -4.40 3.59
C THR A 212 -10.45 -3.33 2.55
N GLY A 213 -10.28 -3.65 1.28
CA GLY A 213 -10.79 -2.89 0.17
C GLY A 213 -11.54 -3.76 -0.86
N PHE A 214 -12.19 -3.08 -1.78
CA PHE A 214 -12.99 -3.67 -2.84
C PHE A 214 -12.49 -3.12 -4.16
N GLY A 215 -12.08 -4.00 -5.08
CA GLY A 215 -11.50 -3.59 -6.35
C GLY A 215 -12.50 -2.88 -7.26
N TYR A 216 -12.06 -2.24 -8.33
CA TYR A 216 -12.98 -1.49 -9.19
C TYR A 216 -13.93 -2.39 -10.02
N ALA A 217 -13.40 -3.50 -10.55
CA ALA A 217 -14.17 -4.42 -11.39
C ALA A 217 -15.34 -5.08 -10.66
N ALA A 218 -16.54 -5.04 -11.25
CA ALA A 218 -17.77 -5.53 -10.63
C ALA A 218 -17.69 -7.01 -10.23
N ASP A 219 -17.14 -7.87 -11.09
CA ASP A 219 -17.01 -9.31 -10.81
C ASP A 219 -16.05 -9.58 -9.65
N ARG A 220 -14.95 -8.82 -9.56
CA ARG A 220 -14.00 -8.90 -8.44
C ARG A 220 -14.69 -8.49 -7.13
N ARG A 221 -15.45 -7.40 -7.14
CA ARG A 221 -16.23 -6.97 -5.96
C ARG A 221 -17.26 -8.00 -5.54
N ALA A 222 -17.96 -8.63 -6.49
CA ALA A 222 -18.91 -9.69 -6.17
C ALA A 222 -18.23 -10.87 -5.44
N GLN A 223 -17.04 -11.27 -5.89
CA GLN A 223 -16.25 -12.31 -5.21
C GLN A 223 -15.78 -11.88 -3.81
N GLN A 224 -15.34 -10.62 -3.65
CA GLN A 224 -14.94 -10.07 -2.36
C GLN A 224 -16.13 -9.94 -1.38
N HIS A 225 -17.32 -9.53 -1.85
CA HIS A 225 -18.52 -9.51 -1.02
C HIS A 225 -18.94 -10.92 -0.57
N ALA A 226 -18.86 -11.91 -1.48
CA ALA A 226 -19.14 -13.30 -1.14
C ALA A 226 -18.14 -13.90 -0.13
N ALA A 227 -16.95 -13.31 -0.01
CA ALA A 227 -15.95 -13.64 1.01
C ALA A 227 -16.29 -13.12 2.40
N LEU A 228 -16.86 -11.90 2.45
CA LEU A 228 -16.94 -11.10 3.66
C LEU A 228 -17.68 -11.82 4.78
N GLY A 229 -18.78 -12.51 4.48
CA GLY A 229 -19.54 -13.27 5.48
C GLY A 229 -18.71 -14.34 6.19
N ARG A 230 -17.77 -14.99 5.50
CA ARG A 230 -16.85 -15.95 6.13
C ARG A 230 -15.80 -15.25 6.98
N VAL A 231 -15.25 -14.13 6.51
CA VAL A 231 -14.27 -13.33 7.27
C VAL A 231 -14.88 -12.83 8.58
N MET A 232 -16.09 -12.27 8.53
CA MET A 232 -16.79 -11.72 9.71
C MET A 232 -17.16 -12.78 10.77
N THR A 233 -16.98 -14.08 10.51
CA THR A 233 -17.08 -15.09 11.59
C THR A 233 -15.91 -15.02 12.59
N ARG A 234 -14.84 -14.32 12.24
CA ARG A 234 -13.60 -14.19 13.03
C ARG A 234 -13.34 -12.77 13.57
N PHE A 235 -14.12 -11.80 13.10
CA PHE A 235 -13.98 -10.38 13.40
C PHE A 235 -15.32 -9.78 13.80
N ASP A 236 -15.27 -8.81 14.69
CA ASP A 236 -16.44 -8.12 15.22
C ASP A 236 -16.84 -6.93 14.35
N ASP A 237 -15.88 -6.33 13.62
CA ASP A 237 -16.10 -5.12 12.83
C ASP A 237 -15.14 -5.03 11.63
N ILE A 238 -15.49 -4.20 10.66
CA ILE A 238 -14.77 -3.98 9.40
C ILE A 238 -14.41 -2.51 9.21
N ARG A 239 -13.20 -2.25 8.68
CA ARG A 239 -12.80 -0.95 8.15
C ARG A 239 -12.56 -1.08 6.65
N ARG A 240 -13.10 -0.13 5.89
CA ARG A 240 -12.82 0.04 4.45
C ARG A 240 -12.48 1.50 4.26
N CYS A 241 -11.20 1.83 4.40
CA CYS A 241 -10.76 3.22 4.41
C CYS A 241 -10.34 3.72 3.03
N GLY A 242 -9.96 2.83 2.10
CA GLY A 242 -9.76 3.18 0.69
C GLY A 242 -8.35 3.57 0.29
N SER A 243 -7.36 3.23 1.11
CA SER A 243 -5.94 3.21 0.78
C SER A 243 -5.35 1.93 1.37
N ALA A 244 -4.80 1.07 0.52
CA ALA A 244 -4.24 -0.21 0.92
C ALA A 244 -3.00 -0.03 1.80
N ALA A 245 -2.14 0.93 1.46
CA ALA A 245 -0.93 1.25 2.19
C ALA A 245 -1.25 1.76 3.60
N ILE A 246 -2.25 2.64 3.77
CA ILE A 246 -2.70 3.08 5.10
C ILE A 246 -3.31 1.92 5.89
N ASP A 247 -4.14 1.07 5.26
CA ASP A 247 -4.75 -0.07 5.94
C ASP A 247 -3.68 -1.08 6.45
N LEU A 248 -2.62 -1.31 5.67
CA LEU A 248 -1.45 -2.08 6.09
C LEU A 248 -0.69 -1.41 7.25
N CYS A 249 -0.48 -0.11 7.20
CA CYS A 249 0.14 0.65 8.29
C CYS A 249 -0.70 0.66 9.57
N MET A 250 -2.04 0.68 9.47
CA MET A 250 -2.93 0.51 10.61
C MET A 250 -2.78 -0.88 11.24
N ALA A 251 -2.55 -1.93 10.43
CA ALA A 251 -2.24 -3.25 10.95
C ALA A 251 -0.87 -3.27 11.65
N ALA A 252 0.15 -2.62 11.06
CA ALA A 252 1.48 -2.46 11.66
C ALA A 252 1.44 -1.71 13.02
N GLU A 253 0.55 -0.73 13.16
CA GLU A 253 0.30 -0.03 14.42
C GLU A 253 -0.55 -0.82 15.43
N GLY A 254 -1.22 -1.88 15.00
CA GLY A 254 -2.18 -2.62 15.83
C GLY A 254 -3.51 -1.93 16.04
N ARG A 255 -3.88 -0.98 15.18
CA ARG A 255 -5.21 -0.32 15.17
C ARG A 255 -6.29 -1.21 14.58
N VAL A 256 -5.92 -2.05 13.63
CA VAL A 256 -6.72 -3.16 13.13
C VAL A 256 -5.96 -4.45 13.38
N ASN A 257 -6.70 -5.55 13.50
CA ASN A 257 -6.12 -6.85 13.77
C ASN A 257 -5.61 -7.50 12.47
N ALA A 258 -6.32 -7.33 11.34
CA ALA A 258 -5.90 -7.82 10.02
C ALA A 258 -6.17 -6.80 8.93
N TYR A 259 -5.50 -6.99 7.80
CA TYR A 259 -5.88 -6.45 6.50
C TYR A 259 -5.95 -7.60 5.47
N TYR A 260 -6.94 -7.55 4.58
CA TYR A 260 -7.01 -8.45 3.42
C TYR A 260 -7.60 -7.73 2.21
N GLU A 261 -7.06 -7.97 1.02
CA GLU A 261 -7.59 -7.44 -0.23
C GLU A 261 -7.13 -8.29 -1.43
N ARG A 262 -7.73 -8.05 -2.60
CA ARG A 262 -7.36 -8.67 -3.87
C ARG A 262 -7.22 -7.64 -4.97
N GLY A 263 -6.35 -7.97 -5.92
CA GLY A 263 -6.22 -7.23 -7.16
C GLY A 263 -5.61 -5.85 -6.95
N LEU A 264 -4.74 -5.77 -5.94
CA LEU A 264 -3.83 -4.65 -5.73
C LEU A 264 -2.66 -4.74 -6.73
N GLY A 265 -2.19 -3.58 -7.16
CA GLY A 265 -0.88 -3.45 -7.76
C GLY A 265 0.22 -3.72 -6.73
N VAL A 266 1.44 -4.00 -7.21
CA VAL A 266 2.61 -4.15 -6.32
C VAL A 266 2.89 -2.86 -5.53
N TYR A 267 2.68 -1.71 -6.16
CA TYR A 267 2.90 -0.39 -5.59
C TYR A 267 1.95 -0.09 -4.41
N ASP A 268 0.68 -0.51 -4.48
CA ASP A 268 -0.32 -0.33 -3.41
C ASP A 268 0.13 -0.94 -2.06
N PHE A 269 0.85 -2.06 -2.09
CA PHE A 269 1.25 -2.78 -0.87
C PHE A 269 2.74 -2.73 -0.57
N ALA A 270 3.62 -2.39 -1.53
CA ALA A 270 5.07 -2.55 -1.39
C ALA A 270 5.62 -1.96 -0.08
N GLY A 271 5.37 -0.67 0.16
CA GLY A 271 5.79 0.02 1.38
C GLY A 271 5.07 -0.48 2.62
N GLY A 272 3.73 -0.44 2.61
CA GLY A 272 2.90 -0.80 3.77
C GLY A 272 3.10 -2.24 4.24
N ALA A 273 3.29 -3.19 3.33
CA ALA A 273 3.49 -4.60 3.62
C ALA A 273 4.84 -4.83 4.31
N TYR A 274 5.92 -4.22 3.80
CA TYR A 274 7.23 -4.33 4.45
C TYR A 274 7.24 -3.68 5.84
N ILE A 275 6.52 -2.57 6.01
CA ILE A 275 6.32 -1.93 7.31
C ILE A 275 5.59 -2.87 8.27
N ALA A 276 4.53 -3.53 7.82
CA ALA A 276 3.80 -4.50 8.63
C ALA A 276 4.69 -5.69 9.04
N GLU A 277 5.49 -6.25 8.12
CA GLU A 277 6.45 -7.32 8.43
C GLU A 277 7.47 -6.91 9.48
N CYS A 278 8.08 -5.74 9.32
CA CYS A 278 9.06 -5.22 10.26
C CYS A 278 8.45 -4.82 11.61
N ALA A 279 7.13 -4.60 11.65
CA ALA A 279 6.37 -4.48 12.89
C ALA A 279 6.01 -5.85 13.49
N GLY A 280 6.45 -6.97 12.92
CA GLY A 280 6.18 -8.32 13.43
C GLY A 280 4.85 -8.93 12.96
N ARG A 281 4.19 -8.35 11.94
CA ARG A 281 3.02 -8.96 11.30
C ARG A 281 3.47 -10.03 10.32
N PHE A 282 2.67 -11.10 10.23
CA PHE A 282 2.82 -12.03 9.12
C PHE A 282 2.19 -11.43 7.87
N VAL A 283 2.89 -11.47 6.74
CA VAL A 283 2.43 -10.92 5.47
C VAL A 283 2.60 -11.97 4.38
N HIS A 284 1.59 -12.08 3.52
CA HIS A 284 1.65 -12.90 2.31
C HIS A 284 1.20 -12.09 1.09
N ARG A 285 2.07 -12.05 0.08
CA ARG A 285 1.89 -11.36 -1.21
C ARG A 285 1.76 -12.38 -2.32
N ARG A 286 0.99 -12.05 -3.37
CA ARG A 286 0.83 -12.95 -4.52
C ARG A 286 1.75 -12.61 -5.68
N ALA A 287 2.17 -13.66 -6.38
CA ALA A 287 3.07 -13.54 -7.53
C ALA A 287 2.39 -12.93 -8.76
N ASP A 288 1.06 -13.00 -8.87
CA ASP A 288 0.31 -12.43 -10.00
C ASP A 288 0.35 -10.90 -10.02
N ALA A 289 0.57 -10.23 -8.88
CA ALA A 289 0.82 -8.78 -8.83
C ALA A 289 2.10 -8.34 -9.57
N PHE A 290 3.02 -9.28 -9.84
CA PHE A 290 4.27 -9.03 -10.58
C PHE A 290 4.20 -9.45 -12.04
N LEU A 291 3.14 -10.15 -12.44
CA LEU A 291 2.89 -10.44 -13.83
C LEU A 291 2.27 -9.17 -14.43
N ARG A 292 3.04 -8.46 -15.28
CA ARG A 292 2.42 -7.51 -16.20
C ARG A 292 1.41 -8.32 -17.00
N GLU A 293 0.12 -8.05 -16.81
CA GLU A 293 -0.83 -8.38 -17.85
C GLU A 293 -0.39 -7.54 -19.06
N ASP A 294 0.35 -8.15 -19.99
CA ASP A 294 0.37 -7.72 -21.38
C ASP A 294 -1.07 -7.90 -21.90
N THR A 295 -1.99 -7.08 -21.39
CA THR A 295 -3.14 -6.70 -22.17
C THR A 295 -2.54 -5.88 -23.29
N GLY A 296 -2.47 -6.46 -24.49
CA GLY A 296 -2.18 -5.76 -25.73
C GLY A 296 -3.26 -4.71 -26.04
N ALA A 297 -3.56 -3.85 -25.08
CA ALA A 297 -4.37 -2.67 -25.21
C ALA A 297 -3.52 -1.62 -25.93
N SER A 298 -3.42 -1.78 -27.25
CA SER A 298 -3.33 -0.61 -28.10
C SER A 298 -4.49 0.31 -27.70
N ILE A 299 -4.17 1.52 -27.27
CA ILE A 299 -5.11 2.61 -27.00
C ILE A 299 -6.08 2.69 -28.19
N ALA A 300 -7.31 2.20 -27.99
CA ALA A 300 -8.33 2.23 -29.03
C ALA A 300 -8.94 3.64 -29.07
N VAL A 301 -8.55 4.41 -30.08
CA VAL A 301 -9.20 5.66 -30.49
C VAL A 301 -10.69 5.37 -30.80
N PRO A 302 -11.65 6.16 -30.30
CA PRO A 302 -13.06 5.84 -30.50
C PRO A 302 -13.48 6.20 -31.92
N ALA A 303 -14.05 5.24 -32.65
CA ALA A 303 -14.73 5.49 -33.91
C ALA A 303 -16.18 4.98 -33.85
N ALA A 304 -17.09 5.96 -33.76
CA ALA A 304 -18.45 6.08 -34.29
C ALA A 304 -19.37 4.84 -34.37
N ALA A 305 -20.58 5.03 -33.82
CA ALA A 305 -21.71 4.12 -33.87
C ALA A 305 -22.24 3.86 -35.29
N VAL A 306 -22.68 2.62 -35.55
CA VAL A 306 -23.80 2.30 -36.47
C VAL A 306 -24.59 1.12 -35.86
N PRO A 307 -25.94 1.16 -35.83
CA PRO A 307 -26.76 0.24 -35.03
C PRO A 307 -27.27 -0.98 -35.79
N GLY A 308 -27.51 -2.07 -35.04
CA GLY A 308 -28.54 -3.06 -35.37
C GLY A 308 -28.06 -4.50 -35.52
N ALA A 309 -28.51 -5.38 -34.61
CA ALA A 309 -29.29 -6.58 -34.93
C ALA A 309 -29.59 -7.38 -33.65
N ALA A 310 -30.85 -7.77 -33.50
CA ALA A 310 -31.42 -8.49 -32.38
C ALA A 310 -31.14 -10.01 -32.44
N ALA A 311 -31.13 -10.68 -31.28
CA ALA A 311 -32.02 -11.81 -30.93
C ALA A 311 -31.58 -12.49 -29.61
N ALA A 312 -32.57 -12.81 -28.77
CA ALA A 312 -32.47 -13.60 -27.54
C ALA A 312 -32.95 -15.07 -27.81
N PRO A 313 -33.34 -15.89 -26.80
CA PRO A 313 -32.51 -16.69 -25.87
C PRO A 313 -32.92 -18.19 -25.83
N GLY A 314 -32.29 -18.98 -24.94
CA GLY A 314 -32.75 -20.32 -24.50
C GLY A 314 -31.58 -21.29 -24.24
N ALA A 315 -31.59 -22.25 -23.33
CA ALA A 315 -32.51 -22.71 -22.29
C ALA A 315 -31.75 -23.75 -21.43
N GLU A 316 -32.02 -23.85 -20.12
CA GLU A 316 -31.84 -25.09 -19.32
C GLU A 316 -33.07 -26.03 -19.55
N PRO A 317 -33.06 -27.34 -19.16
CA PRO A 317 -33.29 -27.77 -17.75
C PRO A 317 -32.71 -29.16 -17.31
N ASP A 318 -32.89 -29.46 -16.01
CA ASP A 318 -33.09 -30.78 -15.32
C ASP A 318 -31.96 -31.83 -15.29
N ASP A 319 -31.76 -32.69 -14.26
CA ASP A 319 -32.48 -33.02 -13.02
C ASP A 319 -31.63 -33.99 -12.13
N ALA A 320 -31.99 -34.07 -10.83
CA ALA A 320 -31.91 -35.22 -9.89
C ALA A 320 -30.53 -35.88 -9.55
N GLU A 321 -30.20 -36.48 -8.40
CA GLU A 321 -30.95 -37.04 -7.26
C GLU A 321 -29.93 -37.34 -6.10
N ALA A 322 -30.36 -37.31 -4.84
CA ALA A 322 -29.63 -37.84 -3.65
C ALA A 322 -30.18 -39.24 -3.28
N PRO A 323 -29.60 -40.07 -2.35
CA PRO A 323 -29.70 -39.81 -0.89
C PRO A 323 -28.68 -40.50 0.10
N ALA A 324 -28.81 -40.13 1.39
CA ALA A 324 -28.57 -40.85 2.67
C ALA A 324 -27.13 -41.35 3.03
N GLY A 325 -26.61 -41.35 4.27
CA GLY A 325 -27.03 -41.10 5.67
C GLY A 325 -25.91 -41.61 6.63
N PRO A 326 -25.84 -41.25 7.94
CA PRO A 326 -24.64 -41.32 8.79
C PRO A 326 -24.62 -42.49 9.83
N PRO A 327 -23.53 -42.67 10.60
CA PRO A 327 -23.60 -42.59 12.09
C PRO A 327 -22.29 -42.06 12.78
N SER A 328 -22.33 -41.20 13.82
CA SER A 328 -22.40 -41.40 15.30
C SER A 328 -21.06 -41.38 16.10
N ALA A 329 -20.98 -40.39 17.01
CA ALA A 329 -20.53 -40.39 18.42
C ALA A 329 -19.13 -40.88 18.92
N GLY A 330 -18.50 -40.03 19.76
CA GLY A 330 -17.86 -40.42 21.03
C GLY A 330 -16.41 -39.99 21.26
N GLY A 331 -16.13 -39.33 22.41
CA GLY A 331 -14.78 -39.31 23.00
C GLY A 331 -14.33 -38.01 23.67
N SER A 332 -14.44 -37.97 25.01
CA SER A 332 -13.88 -36.96 25.93
C SER A 332 -12.38 -37.17 26.20
N GLY A 333 -11.64 -36.08 26.41
CA GLY A 333 -10.29 -36.11 27.02
C GLY A 333 -9.72 -34.70 27.15
N GLY A 334 -9.55 -34.23 28.38
CA GLY A 334 -8.95 -32.93 28.67
C GLY A 334 -7.43 -32.95 28.51
N ASP A 335 -6.87 -31.80 28.17
CA ASP A 335 -5.44 -31.54 28.33
C ASP A 335 -5.24 -30.09 28.77
N GLU A 336 -4.59 -29.93 29.93
CA GLU A 336 -4.01 -28.67 30.39
C GLU A 336 -2.80 -28.36 29.51
N HIS A 337 -2.79 -27.21 28.84
CA HIS A 337 -1.55 -26.60 28.37
C HIS A 337 -1.57 -25.08 28.57
N MET A 338 -0.55 -24.63 29.29
CA MET A 338 -0.05 -23.27 29.46
C MET A 338 -0.39 -22.37 28.27
N ARG A 339 -1.19 -21.32 28.51
CA ARG A 339 -1.36 -20.22 27.55
C ARG A 339 -0.08 -19.39 27.52
N GLY A 340 0.78 -19.67 26.56
CA GLY A 340 1.74 -18.69 26.05
C GLY A 340 1.01 -17.48 25.43
N PRO A 341 1.71 -16.36 25.19
CA PRO A 341 1.11 -15.19 24.55
C PRO A 341 0.53 -15.58 23.18
N ALA A 342 -0.68 -15.11 22.90
CA ALA A 342 -1.41 -15.42 21.68
C ALA A 342 -0.69 -14.84 20.45
N ALA A 343 -0.43 -15.66 19.45
CA ALA A 343 0.10 -15.23 18.15
C ALA A 343 -0.90 -14.27 17.47
N GLU A 344 -0.42 -13.07 17.14
CA GLU A 344 -1.20 -12.01 16.52
C GLU A 344 -1.07 -12.03 14.98
N LEU A 345 -2.10 -12.61 14.37
CA LEU A 345 -2.75 -12.34 13.08
C LEU A 345 -1.96 -11.92 11.81
N THR A 346 -2.24 -12.73 10.79
CA THR A 346 -1.90 -12.77 9.36
C THR A 346 -2.53 -11.65 8.52
N VAL A 347 -1.72 -10.90 7.75
CA VAL A 347 -2.13 -10.14 6.56
C VAL A 347 -2.15 -11.11 5.38
N VAL A 348 -3.34 -11.36 4.82
CA VAL A 348 -3.53 -12.28 3.70
C VAL A 348 -4.07 -11.51 2.50
N ALA A 349 -3.28 -11.37 1.44
CA ALA A 349 -3.79 -11.00 0.13
C ALA A 349 -4.03 -12.28 -0.71
N ASP A 350 -5.18 -12.96 -0.61
CA ASP A 350 -5.43 -14.22 -1.35
C ASP A 350 -6.89 -14.48 -1.76
N THR A 351 -7.17 -15.09 -2.95
CA THR A 351 -7.73 -16.47 -3.19
C THR A 351 -7.68 -16.90 -4.66
N ARG A 352 -7.72 -18.22 -4.91
CA ARG A 352 -8.82 -18.82 -5.69
C ARG A 352 -9.42 -20.03 -4.97
N GLU A 353 -10.75 -20.13 -5.06
CA GLU A 353 -11.65 -21.26 -4.74
C GLU A 353 -11.70 -21.87 -3.34
N ARG A 354 -10.75 -21.60 -2.45
CA ARG A 354 -10.90 -21.85 -1.01
C ARG A 354 -10.32 -20.68 -0.22
N PHE A 355 -11.10 -20.19 0.74
CA PHE A 355 -10.60 -19.27 1.76
C PHE A 355 -9.82 -20.10 2.77
N GLU A 356 -8.57 -20.41 2.46
CA GLU A 356 -7.67 -20.95 3.47
C GLU A 356 -7.12 -19.77 4.27
N PHE A 357 -7.79 -19.47 5.38
CA PHE A 357 -7.16 -18.68 6.43
C PHE A 357 -5.90 -19.44 6.85
N LEU A 358 -4.71 -18.92 6.52
CA LEU A 358 -3.49 -19.31 7.21
C LEU A 358 -3.57 -18.77 8.64
N LEU A 359 -4.34 -19.47 9.46
CA LEU A 359 -4.22 -19.43 10.91
C LEU A 359 -2.84 -20.01 11.21
N ALA A 360 -1.95 -19.19 11.75
CA ALA A 360 -0.88 -19.73 12.58
C ALA A 360 -1.56 -20.42 13.77
N HIS A 361 -1.83 -21.71 13.63
CA HIS A 361 -1.84 -22.62 14.76
C HIS A 361 -0.38 -23.01 14.99
N GLY A 362 0.20 -22.52 16.08
CA GLY A 362 1.56 -22.83 16.49
C GLY A 362 2.23 -21.62 17.13
#